data_AF-A0A6V7IU90-F1
#
_entry.id   AF-A0A6V7IU90-F1
#
_cell.length_a   1.000
_cell.length_b   1.000
_cell.length_c   1.000
_cell.angle_alpha   90.00
_cell.angle_beta   90.00
_cell.angle_gamma   90.00
#
_symmetry.space_group_name_H-M   'P 1'
#
loop_
_entity.id
_entity.type
_entity.pdbx_description
1 polymer ?
#
loop_
_entity_poly.entity_id
_entity_poly.type
_entity_poly.pdbx_seq_one_letter_code
_entity_poly.pdbx_strand_id
1 'polypeptide(L)'
;MSLFRTKEWWRTTCGNDETFDNQNLLVIPLFGDEKRDIIIVSSHSGNLRIYSPSAQWSDENNSSSGYKLTDLVIETKLADCIIDLKAGKFLS
;
A
#
# COMPACT_ATOMS: atom_id res chain seq x y z
N MET A 1 25.44 14.94 -9.49
CA MET A 1 25.29 13.78 -8.58
C MET A 1 24.36 14.21 -7.45
N SER A 2 23.29 13.44 -7.16
CA SER A 2 22.39 13.79 -6.05
C SER A 2 23.04 13.43 -4.72
N LEU A 3 23.09 14.39 -3.78
CA LEU A 3 23.59 14.20 -2.42
C LEU A 3 22.70 13.26 -1.59
N PHE A 4 21.42 13.16 -1.97
CA PHE A 4 20.42 12.33 -1.31
C PHE A 4 19.88 11.31 -2.30
N ARG A 5 19.86 10.05 -1.88
CA ARG A 5 19.27 8.95 -2.64
C ARG A 5 18.27 8.24 -1.74
N THR A 6 17.04 8.08 -2.22
CA THR A 6 16.04 7.24 -1.56
C THR A 6 16.51 5.78 -1.59
N LYS A 7 16.57 5.14 -0.43
CA LYS A 7 16.72 3.68 -0.35
C LYS A 7 15.35 3.05 -0.53
N GLU A 8 15.18 2.31 -1.61
CA GLU A 8 13.94 1.57 -1.88
C GLU A 8 13.93 0.32 -0.97
N TRP A 9 12.93 0.23 -0.09
CA TRP A 9 12.77 -0.91 0.82
C TRP A 9 11.66 -1.85 0.37
N TRP A 10 10.58 -1.29 -0.17
CA TRP A 10 9.43 -1.99 -0.70
C TRP A 10 8.80 -1.12 -1.78
N ARG A 11 8.35 -1.76 -2.86
CA ARG A 11 7.66 -1.08 -3.96
C ARG A 11 6.85 -2.09 -4.76
N THR A 12 5.69 -1.65 -5.23
CA THR A 12 4.90 -2.37 -6.22
C THR A 12 4.23 -1.36 -7.16
N THR A 13 3.56 -1.84 -8.20
CA THR A 13 2.79 -1.05 -9.16
C THR A 13 1.36 -1.56 -9.19
N CYS A 14 0.38 -0.64 -9.27
CA CYS A 14 -1.04 -0.98 -9.28
C CYS A 14 -1.55 -1.12 -10.72
N GLY A 15 -2.03 -2.32 -11.07
CA GLY A 15 -2.70 -2.65 -12.32
C GLY A 15 -2.08 -2.08 -13.59
N ASN A 16 -2.93 -1.87 -14.61
CA ASN A 16 -2.53 -1.27 -15.89
C ASN A 16 -3.49 -0.13 -16.23
N ASP A 17 -2.94 1.03 -16.59
CA ASP A 17 -3.67 2.25 -16.96
C ASP A 17 -4.71 2.73 -15.93
N GLU A 18 -4.46 2.47 -14.64
CA GLU A 18 -5.27 3.00 -13.55
C GLU A 18 -4.92 4.47 -13.26
N THR A 19 -5.93 5.26 -12.90
CA THR A 19 -5.75 6.66 -12.49
C THR A 19 -5.98 6.82 -11.00
N PHE A 20 -5.18 7.70 -10.40
CA PHE A 20 -5.14 7.95 -8.96
C PHE A 20 -5.09 9.45 -8.68
N ASP A 21 -5.57 9.87 -7.51
CA ASP A 21 -5.34 11.19 -6.93
C ASP A 21 -4.67 11.10 -5.53
N ASN A 22 -4.62 12.23 -4.81
CA ASN A 22 -4.04 12.29 -3.47
C ASN A 22 -4.90 11.63 -2.37
N GLN A 23 -6.14 11.25 -2.65
CA GLN A 23 -7.07 10.60 -1.72
C GLN A 23 -7.09 9.07 -1.88
N ASN A 24 -6.44 8.55 -2.92
CA ASN A 24 -6.39 7.13 -3.23
C ASN A 24 -5.29 6.34 -2.47
N LEU A 25 -4.61 6.96 -1.52
CA LEU A 25 -3.61 6.32 -0.66
C LEU A 25 -3.93 6.59 0.80
N LEU A 26 -4.06 5.52 1.58
CA LEU A 26 -4.28 5.58 3.03
C LEU A 26 -3.32 4.62 3.75
N VAL A 27 -2.58 5.13 4.72
CA VAL A 27 -1.68 4.34 5.57
C VAL A 27 -2.16 4.42 7.00
N ILE A 28 -2.50 3.28 7.59
CA ILE A 28 -3.13 3.20 8.91
C ILE A 28 -2.79 1.88 9.62
N PRO A 29 -2.83 1.87 10.97
CA PRO A 29 -2.73 0.63 11.74
C PRO A 29 -4.10 -0.06 11.74
N LEU A 30 -4.37 -0.84 10.70
CA LEU A 30 -5.55 -1.71 10.64
C LEU A 30 -5.10 -3.12 11.01
N PHE A 31 -5.81 -3.77 11.94
CA PHE A 31 -5.62 -5.14 12.45
C PHE A 31 -4.65 -5.33 13.62
N GLY A 32 -5.10 -6.10 14.63
CA GLY A 32 -4.29 -6.74 15.66
C GLY A 32 -3.78 -5.86 16.81
N ASP A 33 -3.25 -6.52 17.85
CA ASP A 33 -2.53 -5.86 18.95
C ASP A 33 -1.15 -5.36 18.51
N GLU A 34 -0.54 -6.03 17.52
CA GLU A 34 0.63 -5.53 16.81
C GLU A 34 0.17 -4.52 15.75
N LYS A 35 0.07 -3.25 16.15
CA LYS A 35 -0.26 -2.10 15.28
C LYS A 35 0.80 -1.88 14.20
N ARG A 36 0.81 -2.72 13.16
CA ARG A 36 1.60 -2.51 11.95
C ARG A 36 0.78 -1.70 10.97
N ASP A 37 1.39 -0.69 10.39
CA ASP A 37 0.74 0.10 9.36
C ASP A 37 0.55 -0.75 8.11
N ILE A 38 -0.69 -0.76 7.61
CA ILE A 38 -1.04 -1.31 6.31
C ILE A 38 -1.19 -0.16 5.30
N ILE A 39 -1.03 -0.49 4.02
CA ILE A 39 -1.18 0.45 2.92
C ILE A 39 -2.45 0.07 2.17
N ILE A 40 -3.42 0.98 2.12
CA ILE A 40 -4.63 0.85 1.33
C ILE A 40 -4.50 1.75 0.11
N VAL A 41 -4.70 1.18 -1.06
CA VAL A 41 -4.70 1.90 -2.34
C VAL A 41 -6.00 1.64 -3.04
N SER A 42 -6.67 2.71 -3.49
CA SER A 42 -7.82 2.62 -4.39
C SER A 42 -7.50 3.23 -5.74
N SER A 43 -8.35 3.05 -6.73
CA SER A 43 -8.26 3.81 -7.98
C SER A 43 -9.62 4.27 -8.47
N HIS A 44 -9.62 5.25 -9.38
CA HIS A 44 -10.86 5.74 -10.01
C HIS A 44 -11.54 4.67 -10.88
N SER A 45 -10.85 3.55 -11.17
CA SER A 45 -11.42 2.41 -11.90
C SER A 45 -12.18 1.40 -11.00
N GLY A 46 -12.28 1.69 -9.70
CA GLY A 46 -13.00 0.87 -8.72
C GLY A 46 -12.15 -0.22 -8.04
N ASN A 47 -10.85 -0.32 -8.34
CA ASN A 47 -9.99 -1.30 -7.67
C ASN A 47 -9.64 -0.82 -6.26
N LEU A 48 -9.78 -1.71 -5.28
CA LEU A 48 -9.36 -1.53 -3.90
C LEU A 48 -8.33 -2.61 -3.53
N ARG A 49 -7.17 -2.18 -3.06
CA ARG A 49 -6.06 -3.05 -2.67
C ARG A 49 -5.61 -2.73 -1.26
N ILE A 50 -5.34 -3.77 -0.48
CA ILE A 50 -4.76 -3.67 0.85
C ILE A 50 -3.46 -4.44 0.86
N TYR A 51 -2.37 -3.74 1.15
CA TYR A 51 -1.05 -4.28 1.30
C TYR A 51 -0.62 -4.29 2.76
N SER A 52 0.00 -5.38 3.17
CA SER A 52 0.74 -5.52 4.43
C SER A 52 2.21 -5.81 4.08
N PRO A 53 3.05 -4.77 3.90
CA PRO A 53 4.43 -4.95 3.49
C PRO A 53 5.23 -5.80 4.50
N SER A 54 5.91 -6.84 4.01
CA SER A 54 6.73 -7.73 4.84
C SER A 54 8.23 -7.69 4.50
N ALA A 55 8.67 -6.65 3.79
CA ALA A 55 10.05 -6.53 3.34
C ALA A 55 11.02 -6.43 4.53
N GLN A 56 12.13 -7.17 4.43
CA GLN A 56 13.22 -7.14 5.40
C GLN A 56 14.45 -6.52 4.75
N TRP A 57 15.18 -5.72 5.51
CA TRP A 57 16.45 -5.14 5.09
C TRP A 57 17.60 -6.08 5.45
N SER A 58 18.49 -6.35 4.50
CA SER A 58 19.72 -7.12 4.73
C SER A 58 20.92 -6.18 4.71
N ASP A 59 21.66 -6.11 5.82
CA ASP A 59 22.85 -5.26 5.92
C ASP A 59 24.05 -5.82 5.14
N GLU A 60 24.15 -7.14 5.02
CA GLU A 60 25.24 -7.81 4.29
C GLU A 60 25.25 -7.44 2.79
N ASN A 61 24.07 -7.40 2.18
CA ASN A 61 23.89 -7.11 0.76
C ASN A 61 23.43 -5.66 0.50
N ASN A 62 23.20 -4.87 1.56
CA ASN A 62 22.66 -3.51 1.51
C ASN A 62 21.41 -3.42 0.60
N SER A 63 20.54 -4.45 0.70
CA SER A 63 19.39 -4.67 -0.17
C SER A 63 18.16 -5.10 0.62
N SER A 64 16.97 -4.81 0.12
CA SER A 64 15.71 -5.29 0.69
C SER A 64 15.21 -6.55 0.00
N SER A 65 14.42 -7.36 0.71
CA SER A 65 13.69 -8.48 0.11
C SER A 65 12.57 -8.02 -0.85
N GLY A 66 12.25 -6.72 -0.86
CA GLY A 66 11.23 -6.13 -1.72
C GLY A 66 9.81 -6.64 -1.50
N TYR A 67 8.96 -6.37 -2.49
CA TYR A 67 7.57 -6.81 -2.53
C TYR A 67 7.45 -8.33 -2.74
N LYS A 68 6.53 -8.95 -2.01
CA LYS A 68 6.12 -10.35 -2.19
C LYS A 68 4.63 -10.40 -2.53
N LEU A 69 4.20 -11.42 -3.28
CA LEU A 69 2.79 -11.61 -3.60
C LEU A 69 1.91 -11.72 -2.34
N THR A 70 2.45 -12.30 -1.27
CA THR A 70 1.79 -12.40 0.04
C THR A 70 1.58 -11.07 0.75
N ASP A 71 2.26 -10.00 0.31
CA ASP A 71 2.06 -8.66 0.86
C ASP A 71 0.72 -8.07 0.39
N LEU A 72 0.15 -8.54 -0.72
CA LEU A 72 -1.20 -8.17 -1.14
C LEU A 72 -2.21 -9.04 -0.39
N VAL A 73 -2.88 -8.45 0.59
CA VAL A 73 -3.81 -9.16 1.48
C VAL A 73 -5.20 -9.22 0.86
N ILE A 74 -5.65 -8.12 0.27
CA ILE A 74 -6.97 -8.01 -0.38
C ILE A 74 -6.81 -7.28 -1.71
N GLU A 75 -7.43 -7.80 -2.75
CA GLU A 75 -7.71 -7.11 -4.01
C GLU A 75 -9.16 -7.36 -4.40
N THR A 76 -9.91 -6.30 -4.62
CA THR A 76 -11.31 -6.38 -5.07
C THR A 76 -11.63 -5.22 -6.01
N LYS A 77 -12.59 -5.44 -6.90
CA LYS A 77 -13.11 -4.41 -7.80
C LYS A 77 -14.55 -4.08 -7.43
N LEU A 78 -14.76 -2.84 -7.02
CA LEU A 78 -16.08 -2.26 -6.80
C LEU A 78 -16.69 -1.86 -8.15
N ALA A 79 -18.02 -1.73 -8.19
CA ALA A 79 -18.75 -1.38 -9.42
C ALA A 79 -18.46 0.06 -9.87
N ASP A 80 -18.15 0.95 -8.93
CA ASP A 80 -18.04 2.39 -9.14
C ASP A 80 -16.65 2.94 -8.84
N CYS A 81 -16.43 4.17 -9.29
CA CYS A 81 -15.22 4.95 -9.03
C CYS A 81 -15.03 5.22 -7.53
N ILE A 82 -13.82 4.99 -7.00
CA ILE A 82 -13.46 5.30 -5.61
C ILE A 82 -12.76 6.67 -5.58
N ILE A 83 -13.40 7.64 -4.94
CA ILE A 83 -12.91 9.03 -4.86
C ILE A 83 -12.08 9.30 -3.60
N ASP A 84 -12.37 8.63 -2.49
CA ASP A 84 -11.71 8.89 -1.21
C ASP A 84 -11.62 7.64 -0.34
N LEU A 85 -10.55 7.55 0.44
CA LEU A 85 -10.31 6.53 1.46
C LEU A 85 -10.20 7.20 2.82
N LYS A 86 -11.02 6.74 3.78
CA LYS A 86 -10.97 7.19 5.17
C LYS A 86 -11.03 5.99 6.10
N ALA A 87 -10.39 6.12 7.25
CA ALA A 87 -10.51 5.16 8.34
C ALA A 87 -10.77 5.89 9.66
N GLY A 88 -11.53 5.23 10.53
CA GLY A 88 -11.95 5.77 11.81
C GLY A 88 -13.00 4.87 12.44
N LYS A 89 -13.56 5.33 13.55
CA LYS A 89 -14.70 4.69 14.21
C LYS A 89 -15.98 5.17 13.53
N PHE A 90 -16.40 4.47 12.47
CA PHE A 90 -17.63 4.80 11.73
C PHE A 90 -18.87 4.09 12.26
N LEU A 91 -18.71 3.16 13.20
CA LEU A 91 -19.79 2.46 13.87
C LEU A 91 -19.95 3.01 15.30
N SER A 92 -21.21 3.12 15.73
CA SER A 92 -21.62 3.55 17.08
C SER A 92 -21.57 2.41 18.10
#